data_AF-A0A834X3Z9-F1
#
_entry.id   AF-A0A834X3Z9-F1
#
_cell.length_a   1.000
_cell.length_b   1.000
_cell.length_c   1.000
_cell.angle_alpha   90.00
_cell.angle_beta   90.00
_cell.angle_gamma   90.00
#
_symmetry.space_group_name_H-M   'P 1'
#
loop_
_entity.id
_entity.type
_entity.pdbx_description
1 polymer ?
#
loop_
_entity_poly.entity_id
_entity_poly.type
_entity_poly.pdbx_seq_one_letter_code
_entity_poly.pdbx_strand_id
1 'polypeptide(L)'
;MNSDSSSAPLLQPPPPKAKHRDFFNHLEAYLAKRDGVDKLLKISRYATKVILASSVIQGNPTLSLRLKTFESSVGVSRKAFRLGKFVQDLNALRNSRSDSKQEWVLSIIAYGGEGLYYFVEQFIWLAKSGLIDAKHSKNLQKISAWAEFIGYFGSIALKLGDLRHICDDEEILKSRIEVAITKGIGCQDEEVKLSKLREKKLMKKLSLVQDLADGFMTLDDIMDGKGPFSRPLLVSSAGLLSALISTHKNWSQTFTAENGDTPIPYILYLLFPFKRYVEIGRVALVNYGNDYGKLVVIVDVIDQNRALVDAPDMVRSQMNFKRLSLTDIKIDIKRVPKKKDLLQAMEAADVKKKWENSSWGRKLIVQKRRAALNDFDRFKLMLTKIKRAATVRQELAKLKKSAS
;
A
#
# COMPACT_ATOMS: atom_id res chain seq x y z
N MET A 1 -6.45 -61.95 21.62
CA MET A 1 -7.52 -60.94 21.52
C MET A 1 -6.95 -59.60 21.93
N ASN A 2 -7.18 -58.61 21.05
CA ASN A 2 -7.07 -57.16 21.21
C ASN A 2 -5.67 -56.52 21.28
N SER A 3 -5.27 -56.10 20.09
CA SER A 3 -4.45 -54.93 19.74
C SER A 3 -5.05 -53.63 20.29
N ASP A 4 -4.28 -52.87 21.06
CA ASP A 4 -4.55 -51.45 21.30
C ASP A 4 -3.54 -50.58 20.52
N SER A 5 -4.03 -50.05 19.41
CA SER A 5 -3.37 -49.05 18.57
C SER A 5 -3.50 -47.66 19.18
N SER A 6 -2.51 -47.25 19.97
CA SER A 6 -2.39 -45.85 20.40
C SER A 6 -1.98 -44.98 19.20
N SER A 7 -2.91 -44.16 18.73
CA SER A 7 -2.76 -43.26 17.59
C SER A 7 -1.81 -42.10 17.94
N ALA A 8 -0.73 -41.99 17.17
CA ALA A 8 0.20 -40.87 17.26
C ALA A 8 -0.48 -39.54 16.87
N PRO A 9 -0.18 -38.41 17.55
CA PRO A 9 -0.75 -37.12 17.18
C PRO A 9 -0.25 -36.69 15.79
N LEU A 10 -1.18 -36.45 14.87
CA LEU A 10 -0.91 -35.92 13.54
C LEU A 10 -0.14 -34.58 13.65
N LEU A 11 1.14 -34.62 13.30
CA LEU A 11 2.00 -33.45 13.18
C LEU A 11 1.42 -32.48 12.14
N GLN A 12 0.98 -31.31 12.59
CA GLN A 12 0.57 -30.22 11.71
C GLN A 12 1.74 -29.84 10.76
N PRO A 13 1.46 -29.58 9.47
CA PRO A 13 2.50 -29.24 8.51
C PRO A 13 3.24 -27.96 8.96
N PRO A 14 4.57 -27.90 8.74
CA PRO A 14 5.34 -26.73 9.13
C PRO A 14 4.80 -25.47 8.43
N PRO A 15 4.78 -24.31 9.11
CA PRO A 15 4.33 -23.07 8.51
C PRO A 15 5.15 -22.79 7.24
N PRO A 16 4.53 -22.33 6.15
CA PRO A 16 5.22 -22.12 4.89
C PRO A 16 6.40 -21.17 5.10
N LYS A 17 7.59 -21.59 4.65
CA LYS A 17 8.83 -20.81 4.72
C LYS A 17 8.56 -19.44 4.07
N ALA A 18 8.99 -18.37 4.75
CA ALA A 18 8.92 -17.02 4.21
C ALA A 18 9.61 -17.00 2.84
N LYS A 19 8.82 -16.90 1.75
CA LYS A 19 9.33 -16.64 0.41
C LYS A 19 10.28 -15.45 0.51
N HIS A 20 11.48 -15.56 -0.06
CA HIS A 20 12.36 -14.42 -0.29
C HIS A 20 11.52 -13.38 -1.02
N ARG A 21 11.01 -12.37 -0.30
CA ARG A 21 10.14 -11.36 -0.86
C ARG A 21 10.98 -10.62 -1.87
N ASP A 22 10.65 -10.74 -3.15
CA ASP A 22 11.30 -9.99 -4.22
C ASP A 22 11.40 -8.53 -3.80
N PHE A 23 12.63 -8.02 -3.70
CA PHE A 23 12.91 -6.65 -3.28
C PHE A 23 12.08 -5.66 -4.09
N PHE A 24 11.97 -5.88 -5.41
CA PHE A 24 11.15 -5.07 -6.31
C PHE A 24 9.66 -5.05 -5.94
N ASN A 25 9.07 -6.20 -5.59
CA ASN A 25 7.67 -6.27 -5.17
C ASN A 25 7.46 -5.59 -3.80
N HIS A 26 8.44 -5.68 -2.89
CA HIS A 26 8.37 -4.97 -1.62
C HIS A 26 8.53 -3.46 -1.78
N LEU A 27 9.46 -3.05 -2.64
CA LEU A 27 9.69 -1.65 -3.00
C LEU A 27 8.44 -1.08 -3.67
N GLU A 28 7.85 -1.78 -4.65
CA GLU A 28 6.60 -1.40 -5.28
C GLU A 28 5.47 -1.18 -4.25
N ALA A 29 5.25 -2.13 -3.35
CA ALA A 29 4.24 -2.02 -2.29
C ALA A 29 4.53 -0.88 -1.31
N TYR A 30 5.81 -0.57 -1.06
CA TYR A 30 6.20 0.57 -0.26
C TYR A 30 5.91 1.90 -0.98
N LEU A 31 6.28 1.99 -2.26
CA LEU A 31 6.08 3.18 -3.09
C LEU A 31 4.59 3.43 -3.40
N ALA A 32 3.74 2.40 -3.40
CA ALA A 32 2.30 2.54 -3.60
C ALA A 32 1.60 3.29 -2.44
N LYS A 33 2.18 3.26 -1.22
CA LYS A 33 1.57 3.89 -0.03
C LYS A 33 1.44 5.40 -0.13
N ARG A 34 2.29 6.06 -0.92
CA ARG A 34 2.28 7.52 -1.10
C ARG A 34 1.49 7.98 -2.33
N ASP A 35 0.95 7.06 -3.13
CA ASP A 35 0.20 7.43 -4.35
C ASP A 35 -1.05 8.24 -4.00
N GLY A 36 -1.74 7.91 -2.91
CA GLY A 36 -2.90 8.69 -2.45
C GLY A 36 -2.56 10.16 -2.17
N VAL A 37 -1.41 10.42 -1.56
CA VAL A 37 -0.93 11.79 -1.29
C VAL A 37 -0.61 12.53 -2.60
N ASP A 38 0.04 11.88 -3.57
CA ASP A 38 0.25 12.49 -4.90
C ASP A 38 -1.07 12.84 -5.61
N LYS A 39 -2.09 11.99 -5.52
CA LYS A 39 -3.40 12.28 -6.14
C LYS A 39 -4.10 13.47 -5.51
N LEU A 40 -4.07 13.61 -4.18
CA LEU A 40 -4.58 14.81 -3.48
C LEU A 40 -3.81 16.07 -3.89
N LEU A 41 -2.49 15.97 -4.02
CA LEU A 41 -1.67 17.07 -4.53
C LEU A 41 -2.00 17.38 -6.01
N LYS A 42 -2.35 16.38 -6.83
CA LYS A 42 -2.82 16.59 -8.22
C LYS A 42 -4.12 17.38 -8.23
N ILE A 43 -5.10 17.00 -7.40
CA ILE A 43 -6.39 17.69 -7.26
C ILE A 43 -6.17 19.15 -6.84
N SER A 44 -5.45 19.39 -5.74
CA SER A 44 -5.21 20.76 -5.23
C SER A 44 -4.50 21.64 -6.26
N ARG A 45 -3.53 21.08 -7.01
CA ARG A 45 -2.85 21.79 -8.08
C ARG A 45 -3.79 22.21 -9.21
N TYR A 46 -4.58 21.28 -9.76
CA TYR A 46 -5.45 21.58 -10.89
C TYR A 46 -6.68 22.40 -10.49
N ALA A 47 -7.22 22.21 -9.29
CA ALA A 47 -8.23 23.11 -8.72
C ALA A 47 -7.70 24.55 -8.64
N THR A 48 -6.45 24.73 -8.17
CA THR A 48 -5.80 26.05 -8.16
C THR A 48 -5.64 26.63 -9.56
N LYS A 49 -5.26 25.81 -10.56
CA LYS A 49 -5.16 26.29 -11.95
C LYS A 49 -6.51 26.67 -12.55
N VAL A 50 -7.59 25.95 -12.26
CA VAL A 50 -8.96 26.31 -12.67
C VAL A 50 -9.36 27.64 -12.04
N ILE A 51 -9.10 27.82 -10.75
CA ILE A 51 -9.36 29.07 -10.03
C ILE A 51 -8.56 30.23 -10.63
N LEU A 52 -7.28 30.02 -10.95
CA LEU A 52 -6.43 31.04 -11.61
C LEU A 52 -6.88 31.38 -13.04
N ALA A 53 -7.46 30.41 -13.76
CA ALA A 53 -8.01 30.62 -15.09
C ALA A 53 -9.42 31.24 -15.07
N SER A 54 -10.09 31.23 -13.90
CA SER A 54 -11.41 31.83 -13.73
C SER A 54 -11.32 33.35 -13.61
N SER A 55 -12.35 34.04 -14.10
CA SER A 55 -12.47 35.51 -13.99
C SER A 55 -12.62 36.00 -12.55
N VAL A 56 -12.93 35.10 -11.60
CA VAL A 56 -13.22 35.39 -10.19
C VAL A 56 -12.04 36.08 -9.48
N ILE A 57 -10.79 35.86 -9.91
CA ILE A 57 -9.59 36.38 -9.23
C ILE A 57 -8.96 37.58 -9.93
N GLN A 58 -9.49 37.99 -11.09
CA GLN A 58 -8.94 39.15 -11.82
C GLN A 58 -8.98 40.46 -11.01
N GLY A 59 -9.79 40.54 -9.94
CA GLY A 59 -9.88 41.70 -9.04
C GLY A 59 -8.86 41.75 -7.89
N ASN A 60 -8.06 40.70 -7.62
CA ASN A 60 -7.14 40.66 -6.47
C ASN A 60 -5.73 40.16 -6.85
N PRO A 61 -4.77 41.06 -7.18
CA PRO A 61 -3.44 40.66 -7.66
C PRO A 61 -2.60 39.92 -6.62
N THR A 62 -2.79 40.23 -5.33
CA THR A 62 -2.08 39.58 -4.21
C THR A 62 -2.50 38.12 -4.05
N LEU A 63 -3.79 37.81 -4.19
CA LEU A 63 -4.32 36.46 -4.13
C LEU A 63 -3.83 35.62 -5.33
N SER A 64 -3.81 36.19 -6.53
CA SER A 64 -3.28 35.54 -7.73
C SER A 64 -1.81 35.12 -7.55
N LEU A 65 -0.97 36.00 -6.98
CA LEU A 65 0.43 35.69 -6.71
C LEU A 65 0.59 34.56 -5.68
N ARG A 66 -0.19 34.59 -4.59
CA ARG A 66 -0.19 33.53 -3.57
C ARG A 66 -0.60 32.18 -4.15
N LEU A 67 -1.64 32.16 -4.98
CA LEU A 67 -2.11 30.93 -5.64
C LEU A 67 -1.13 30.40 -6.67
N LYS A 68 -0.46 31.25 -7.45
CA LYS A 68 0.63 30.83 -8.35
C LYS A 68 1.80 30.21 -7.57
N THR A 69 2.18 30.82 -6.45
CA THR A 69 3.24 30.31 -5.58
C THR A 69 2.84 28.95 -4.99
N PHE A 70 1.61 28.83 -4.49
CA PHE A 70 1.05 27.57 -4.00
C PHE A 70 1.04 26.48 -5.09
N GLU A 71 0.55 26.79 -6.30
CA GLU A 71 0.53 25.86 -7.44
C GLU A 71 1.94 25.33 -7.77
N SER A 72 2.94 26.22 -7.79
CA SER A 72 4.32 25.86 -8.09
C SER A 72 4.92 24.97 -7.00
N SER A 73 4.66 25.29 -5.72
CA SER A 73 5.11 24.50 -4.57
C SER A 73 4.49 23.11 -4.56
N VAL A 74 3.18 23.00 -4.79
CA VAL A 74 2.48 21.71 -4.93
C VAL A 74 3.06 20.92 -6.10
N GLY A 75 3.36 21.59 -7.22
CA GLY A 75 4.02 20.98 -8.38
C GLY A 75 5.36 20.31 -8.05
N VAL A 76 6.22 20.97 -7.26
CA VAL A 76 7.51 20.40 -6.81
C VAL A 76 7.29 19.23 -5.86
N SER A 77 6.40 19.37 -4.86
CA SER A 77 6.07 18.31 -3.92
C SER A 77 5.58 17.04 -4.61
N ARG A 78 4.74 17.17 -5.64
CA ARG A 78 4.26 16.02 -6.45
C ARG A 78 5.38 15.25 -7.12
N LYS A 79 6.42 15.93 -7.61
CA LYS A 79 7.57 15.25 -8.22
C LYS A 79 8.36 14.46 -7.17
N ALA A 80 8.50 15.00 -5.97
CA ALA A 80 9.13 14.29 -4.86
C ALA A 80 8.37 13.00 -4.49
N PHE A 81 7.04 13.06 -4.42
CA PHE A 81 6.22 11.87 -4.12
C PHE A 81 6.23 10.81 -5.23
N ARG A 82 6.63 11.17 -6.46
CA ARG A 82 6.78 10.24 -7.60
C ARG A 82 8.19 9.63 -7.74
N LEU A 83 9.15 9.98 -6.86
CA LEU A 83 10.51 9.44 -6.91
C LEU A 83 10.55 7.92 -6.85
N GLY A 84 11.18 7.24 -7.81
CA GLY A 84 11.23 5.78 -7.85
C GLY A 84 9.97 5.12 -8.41
N LYS A 85 8.95 5.88 -8.86
CA LYS A 85 7.71 5.31 -9.40
C LYS A 85 7.93 4.46 -10.65
N PHE A 86 8.97 4.74 -11.44
CA PHE A 86 9.39 3.92 -12.58
C PHE A 86 9.59 2.43 -12.24
N VAL A 87 9.83 2.08 -10.98
CA VAL A 87 9.93 0.68 -10.52
C VAL A 87 8.61 -0.07 -10.70
N GLN A 88 7.46 0.61 -10.55
CA GLN A 88 6.14 0.04 -10.82
C GLN A 88 6.04 -0.38 -12.29
N ASP A 89 6.44 0.49 -13.21
CA ASP A 89 6.37 0.22 -14.65
C ASP A 89 7.34 -0.89 -15.08
N LEU A 90 8.56 -0.90 -14.53
CA LEU A 90 9.51 -1.99 -14.73
C LEU A 90 8.95 -3.34 -14.23
N ASN A 91 8.26 -3.34 -13.09
CA ASN A 91 7.66 -4.57 -12.58
C ASN A 91 6.44 -5.00 -13.41
N ALA A 92 5.62 -4.05 -13.86
CA ALA A 92 4.49 -4.31 -14.74
C ALA A 92 4.95 -4.91 -16.07
N LEU A 93 6.02 -4.38 -16.67
CA LEU A 93 6.63 -4.92 -17.88
C LEU A 93 7.26 -6.30 -17.66
N ARG A 94 7.88 -6.53 -16.50
CA ARG A 94 8.43 -7.86 -16.16
C ARG A 94 7.34 -8.92 -16.02
N ASN A 95 6.18 -8.52 -15.48
CA ASN A 95 5.07 -9.43 -15.20
C ASN A 95 4.04 -9.49 -16.34
N SER A 96 4.17 -8.68 -17.40
CA SER A 96 3.27 -8.72 -18.54
C SER A 96 3.50 -10.04 -19.30
N ARG A 97 2.59 -11.00 -19.08
CA ARG A 97 2.51 -12.23 -19.86
C ARG A 97 1.79 -11.89 -21.15
N SER A 98 2.47 -12.01 -22.28
CA SER A 98 1.88 -11.69 -23.58
C SER A 98 1.49 -12.97 -24.31
N ASP A 99 0.22 -13.07 -24.67
CA ASP A 99 -0.30 -14.16 -25.49
C ASP A 99 -0.06 -13.87 -26.99
N SER A 100 0.08 -12.59 -27.37
CA SER A 100 0.41 -12.14 -28.73
C SER A 100 1.64 -11.23 -28.79
N LYS A 101 2.41 -11.31 -29.89
CA LYS A 101 3.56 -10.42 -30.16
C LYS A 101 3.15 -8.94 -30.19
N GLN A 102 1.94 -8.64 -30.65
CA GLN A 102 1.44 -7.26 -30.71
C GLN A 102 1.21 -6.69 -29.31
N GLU A 103 0.62 -7.46 -28.40
CA GLU A 103 0.40 -7.05 -27.01
C GLU A 103 1.70 -6.87 -26.24
N TRP A 104 2.70 -7.69 -26.54
CA TRP A 104 4.04 -7.53 -25.97
C TRP A 104 4.68 -6.20 -26.39
N VAL A 105 4.63 -5.87 -27.68
CA VAL A 105 5.14 -4.59 -28.19
C VAL A 105 4.38 -3.42 -27.58
N LEU A 106 3.05 -3.49 -27.49
CA LEU A 106 2.24 -2.45 -26.85
C LEU A 106 2.56 -2.29 -25.36
N SER A 107 2.86 -3.39 -24.65
CA SER A 107 3.27 -3.36 -23.25
C SER A 107 4.63 -2.69 -23.06
N ILE A 108 5.58 -2.93 -23.96
CA ILE A 108 6.88 -2.22 -23.96
C ILE A 108 6.68 -0.73 -24.20
N ILE A 109 5.83 -0.35 -25.17
CA ILE A 109 5.55 1.05 -25.47
C ILE A 109 4.89 1.73 -24.26
N ALA A 110 3.88 1.09 -23.67
CA ALA A 110 3.13 1.63 -22.53
C ALA A 110 4.02 1.79 -21.28
N TYR A 111 4.53 0.68 -20.76
CA TYR A 111 5.29 0.67 -19.50
C TYR A 111 6.71 1.22 -19.67
N GLY A 112 7.32 1.05 -20.85
CA GLY A 112 8.63 1.63 -21.15
C GLY A 112 8.56 3.15 -21.29
N GLY A 113 7.53 3.69 -21.95
CA GLY A 113 7.29 5.13 -22.06
C GLY A 113 7.01 5.78 -20.70
N GLU A 114 6.04 5.25 -19.94
CA GLU A 114 5.70 5.75 -18.60
C GLU A 114 6.88 5.58 -17.61
N GLY A 115 7.58 4.45 -17.66
CA GLY A 115 8.76 4.20 -16.84
C GLY A 115 9.91 5.17 -17.14
N LEU A 116 10.21 5.43 -18.43
CA LEU A 116 11.23 6.41 -18.83
C LEU A 116 10.84 7.82 -18.39
N TYR A 117 9.56 8.17 -18.52
CA TYR A 117 9.03 9.44 -18.02
C TYR A 117 9.32 9.63 -16.52
N TYR A 118 8.89 8.70 -15.66
CA TYR A 118 9.12 8.82 -14.22
C TYR A 118 10.60 8.76 -13.88
N PHE A 119 11.40 8.01 -14.64
CA PHE A 119 12.83 7.95 -14.44
C PHE A 119 13.48 9.32 -14.68
N VAL A 120 13.18 9.97 -15.81
CA VAL A 120 13.69 11.29 -16.17
C VAL A 120 13.16 12.38 -15.22
N GLU A 121 11.91 12.25 -14.75
CA GLU A 121 11.30 13.22 -13.85
C GLU A 121 12.07 13.40 -12.53
N GLN A 122 12.78 12.37 -12.07
CA GLN A 122 13.63 12.46 -10.87
C GLN A 122 14.74 13.49 -11.05
N PHE A 123 15.40 13.53 -12.20
CA PHE A 123 16.43 14.51 -12.51
C PHE A 123 15.84 15.91 -12.67
N ILE A 124 14.64 16.02 -13.26
CA ILE A 124 13.93 17.31 -13.34
C ILE A 124 13.60 17.83 -11.94
N TRP A 125 13.20 16.95 -11.02
CA TRP A 125 12.97 17.32 -9.62
C TRP A 125 14.25 17.77 -8.92
N LEU A 126 15.36 17.04 -9.09
CA LEU A 126 16.68 17.42 -8.55
C LEU A 126 17.16 18.78 -9.07
N ALA A 127 16.88 19.09 -10.35
CA ALA A 127 17.22 20.40 -10.91
C ALA A 127 16.36 21.51 -10.28
N LYS A 128 15.06 21.25 -10.08
CA LYS A 128 14.14 22.21 -9.46
C LYS A 128 14.38 22.41 -7.96
N SER A 129 14.94 21.43 -7.26
CA SER A 129 15.33 21.57 -5.86
C SER A 129 16.68 22.26 -5.66
N GLY A 130 17.42 22.52 -6.75
CA GLY A 130 18.74 23.15 -6.72
C GLY A 130 19.89 22.20 -6.43
N LEU A 131 19.67 20.87 -6.48
CA LEU A 131 20.75 19.89 -6.25
C LEU A 131 21.64 19.70 -7.49
N ILE A 132 21.09 19.85 -8.69
CA ILE A 132 21.83 19.73 -9.96
C ILE A 132 21.64 20.97 -10.83
N ASP A 133 22.59 21.22 -11.74
CA ASP A 133 22.55 22.36 -12.66
C ASP A 133 21.35 22.27 -13.62
N ALA A 134 20.66 23.40 -13.82
CA ALA A 134 19.45 23.50 -14.63
C ALA A 134 19.70 23.54 -16.14
N LYS A 135 20.98 23.57 -16.59
CA LYS A 135 21.37 23.62 -18.02
C LYS A 135 20.62 22.63 -18.90
N HIS A 136 20.53 21.37 -18.48
CA HIS A 136 19.88 20.30 -19.26
C HIS A 136 18.39 20.13 -18.92
N SER A 137 17.84 20.89 -17.97
CA SER A 137 16.47 20.67 -17.49
C SER A 137 15.42 20.84 -18.59
N LYS A 138 15.63 21.75 -19.55
CA LYS A 138 14.69 21.95 -20.67
C LYS A 138 14.66 20.74 -21.61
N ASN A 139 15.84 20.19 -21.92
CA ASN A 139 15.94 19.01 -22.79
C ASN A 139 15.35 17.77 -22.09
N LEU A 140 15.64 17.58 -20.80
CA LEU A 140 15.06 16.50 -20.00
C LEU A 140 13.53 16.61 -19.91
N GLN A 141 12.99 17.83 -19.77
CA GLN A 141 11.53 18.06 -19.79
C GLN A 141 10.90 17.64 -21.13
N LYS A 142 11.53 17.99 -22.26
CA LYS A 142 11.03 17.58 -23.59
C LYS A 142 11.08 16.06 -23.78
N ILE A 143 12.18 15.41 -23.42
CA ILE A 143 12.32 13.94 -23.49
C ILE A 143 11.27 13.27 -22.61
N SER A 144 11.08 13.77 -21.38
CA SER A 144 10.10 13.28 -20.43
C SER A 144 8.67 13.38 -20.98
N ALA A 145 8.29 14.53 -21.56
CA ALA A 145 6.97 14.73 -22.14
C ALA A 145 6.70 13.80 -23.35
N TRP A 146 7.69 13.62 -24.23
CA TRP A 146 7.58 12.69 -25.36
C TRP A 146 7.46 11.23 -24.91
N ALA A 147 8.25 10.82 -23.92
CA ALA A 147 8.16 9.48 -23.34
C ALA A 147 6.79 9.22 -22.70
N GLU A 148 6.25 10.20 -21.97
CA GLU A 148 4.93 10.15 -21.35
C GLU A 148 3.81 10.01 -22.42
N PHE A 149 3.88 10.82 -23.48
CA PHE A 149 2.91 10.78 -24.58
C PHE A 149 2.91 9.43 -25.33
N ILE A 150 4.09 8.90 -25.65
CA ILE A 150 4.24 7.57 -26.26
C ILE A 150 3.70 6.48 -25.34
N GLY A 151 3.99 6.58 -24.03
CA GLY A 151 3.47 5.68 -23.00
C GLY A 151 1.94 5.67 -22.96
N TYR A 152 1.30 6.84 -23.00
CA TYR A 152 -0.16 6.94 -23.04
C TYR A 152 -0.76 6.32 -24.30
N PHE A 153 -0.13 6.50 -25.47
CA PHE A 153 -0.58 5.85 -26.70
C PHE A 153 -0.60 4.32 -26.57
N GLY A 154 0.49 3.73 -26.05
CA GLY A 154 0.55 2.29 -25.79
C GLY A 154 -0.49 1.83 -24.76
N SER A 155 -0.64 2.57 -23.66
CA SER A 155 -1.58 2.26 -22.59
C SER A 155 -3.05 2.33 -23.06
N ILE A 156 -3.40 3.32 -23.87
CA ILE A 156 -4.72 3.46 -24.50
C ILE A 156 -5.00 2.25 -25.40
N ALA A 157 -4.04 1.85 -26.24
CA ALA A 157 -4.19 0.71 -27.14
C ALA A 157 -4.44 -0.60 -26.36
N LEU A 158 -3.67 -0.86 -25.30
CA LEU A 158 -3.87 -2.01 -24.42
C LEU A 158 -5.26 -1.99 -23.75
N LYS A 159 -5.64 -0.83 -23.19
CA LYS A 159 -6.94 -0.66 -22.51
C LYS A 159 -8.12 -0.84 -23.46
N LEU A 160 -7.98 -0.45 -24.74
CA LEU A 160 -9.00 -0.69 -25.77
C LEU A 160 -9.13 -2.18 -26.10
N GLY A 161 -8.01 -2.91 -26.20
CA GLY A 161 -8.02 -4.36 -26.37
C GLY A 161 -8.73 -5.08 -25.23
N ASP A 162 -8.30 -4.79 -23.99
CA ASP A 162 -8.92 -5.34 -22.78
C ASP A 162 -10.42 -5.01 -22.69
N LEU A 163 -10.82 -3.79 -23.07
CA LEU A 163 -12.23 -3.38 -23.02
C LEU A 163 -13.08 -4.13 -24.04
N ARG A 164 -12.54 -4.44 -25.23
CA ARG A 164 -13.23 -5.29 -26.21
C ARG A 164 -13.43 -6.70 -25.66
N HIS A 165 -12.39 -7.31 -25.11
CA HIS A 165 -12.49 -8.64 -24.49
C HIS A 165 -13.54 -8.67 -23.36
N ILE A 166 -13.58 -7.65 -22.50
CA ILE A 166 -14.60 -7.54 -21.44
C ILE A 166 -16.01 -7.36 -22.01
N CYS A 167 -16.17 -6.65 -23.13
CA CYS A 167 -17.46 -6.54 -23.82
C CYS A 167 -17.91 -7.88 -24.36
N ASP A 168 -17.02 -8.62 -25.02
CA ASP A 168 -17.31 -9.95 -25.58
C ASP A 168 -17.69 -10.93 -24.46
N ASP A 169 -16.94 -10.94 -23.35
CA ASP A 169 -17.26 -11.73 -22.14
C ASP A 169 -18.64 -11.37 -21.57
N GLU A 170 -19.03 -10.09 -21.60
CA GLU A 170 -20.33 -9.62 -21.12
C GLU A 170 -21.48 -10.14 -22.00
N GLU A 171 -21.30 -10.17 -23.32
CA GLU A 171 -22.28 -10.68 -24.28
C GLU A 171 -22.43 -12.20 -24.18
N ILE A 172 -21.32 -12.94 -24.03
CA ILE A 172 -21.33 -14.38 -23.77
C ILE A 172 -22.04 -14.69 -22.46
N LEU A 173 -21.82 -13.90 -21.41
CA LEU A 173 -22.46 -14.13 -20.12
C LEU A 173 -23.95 -13.82 -20.15
N LYS A 174 -24.36 -12.74 -20.83
CA LYS A 174 -25.78 -12.39 -21.03
C LYS A 174 -26.55 -13.49 -21.75
N SER A 175 -26.01 -13.99 -22.86
CA SER A 175 -26.64 -15.08 -23.62
C SER A 175 -26.73 -16.37 -22.79
N ARG A 176 -25.70 -16.69 -21.97
CA ARG A 176 -25.76 -17.82 -21.03
C ARG A 176 -26.87 -17.67 -19.97
N ILE A 177 -27.07 -16.47 -19.43
CA ILE A 177 -28.15 -16.18 -18.48
C ILE A 177 -29.51 -16.35 -19.16
N GLU A 178 -29.68 -15.81 -20.38
CA GLU A 178 -30.93 -15.93 -21.14
C GLU A 178 -31.29 -17.40 -21.43
N VAL A 179 -30.31 -18.21 -21.82
CA VAL A 179 -30.49 -19.66 -22.02
C VAL A 179 -30.81 -20.40 -20.71
N ALA A 180 -30.26 -19.98 -19.58
CA ALA A 180 -30.53 -20.60 -18.30
C ALA A 180 -31.93 -20.22 -17.76
N ILE A 181 -32.39 -18.99 -18.00
CA ILE A 181 -33.76 -18.53 -17.70
C ILE A 181 -34.77 -19.34 -18.52
N THR A 182 -34.54 -19.53 -19.82
CA THR A 182 -35.45 -20.32 -20.68
C THR A 182 -35.50 -21.81 -20.27
N LYS A 183 -34.43 -22.33 -19.65
CA LYS A 183 -34.37 -23.70 -19.10
C LYS A 183 -34.87 -23.83 -17.66
N GLY A 184 -35.28 -22.74 -17.01
CA GLY A 184 -35.73 -22.75 -15.61
C GLY A 184 -34.62 -23.07 -14.59
N ILE A 185 -33.35 -22.85 -14.95
CA ILE A 185 -32.19 -23.09 -14.08
C ILE A 185 -31.90 -21.80 -13.28
N GLY A 186 -31.59 -21.93 -11.99
CA GLY A 186 -31.23 -20.78 -11.14
C GLY A 186 -30.00 -20.02 -11.66
N CYS A 187 -30.13 -18.70 -11.85
CA CYS A 187 -29.11 -17.83 -12.48
C CYS A 187 -28.38 -16.88 -11.52
N GLN A 188 -28.61 -17.02 -10.21
CA GLN A 188 -28.20 -16.01 -9.23
C GLN A 188 -26.67 -15.76 -9.21
N ASP A 189 -25.86 -16.80 -9.39
CA ASP A 189 -24.40 -16.69 -9.46
C ASP A 189 -23.92 -15.99 -10.75
N GLU A 190 -24.59 -16.23 -11.88
CA GLU A 190 -24.22 -15.64 -13.17
C GLU A 190 -24.62 -14.15 -13.23
N GLU A 191 -25.74 -13.76 -12.60
CA GLU A 191 -26.14 -12.36 -12.43
C GLU A 191 -25.13 -11.57 -11.57
N VAL A 192 -24.62 -12.17 -10.49
CA VAL A 192 -23.57 -11.57 -9.66
C VAL A 192 -22.25 -11.46 -10.42
N LYS A 193 -21.92 -12.42 -11.31
CA LYS A 193 -20.75 -12.30 -12.19
C LYS A 193 -20.95 -11.17 -13.20
N LEU A 194 -22.14 -11.01 -13.75
CA LEU A 194 -22.47 -9.95 -14.71
C LEU A 194 -22.36 -8.56 -14.07
N SER A 195 -22.84 -8.37 -12.84
CA SER A 195 -22.69 -7.09 -12.12
C SER A 195 -21.22 -6.75 -11.90
N LYS A 196 -20.41 -7.71 -11.43
CA LYS A 196 -18.96 -7.55 -11.28
C LYS A 196 -18.26 -7.23 -12.60
N LEU A 197 -18.70 -7.82 -13.70
CA LEU A 197 -18.13 -7.55 -15.03
C LEU A 197 -18.49 -6.15 -15.52
N ARG A 198 -19.72 -5.68 -15.29
CA ARG A 198 -20.14 -4.29 -15.58
C ARG A 198 -19.33 -3.28 -14.78
N GLU A 199 -19.05 -3.55 -13.51
CA GLU A 199 -18.16 -2.73 -12.68
C GLU A 199 -16.74 -2.69 -13.25
N LYS A 200 -16.16 -3.84 -13.60
CA LYS A 200 -14.84 -3.91 -14.26
C LYS A 200 -14.81 -3.11 -15.57
N LYS A 201 -15.86 -3.22 -16.39
CA LYS A 201 -16.02 -2.46 -17.63
C LYS A 201 -16.07 -0.95 -17.37
N LEU A 202 -16.86 -0.51 -16.39
CA LEU A 202 -16.93 0.91 -16.00
C LEU A 202 -15.56 1.41 -15.54
N MET A 203 -14.87 0.65 -14.70
CA MET A 203 -13.53 1.01 -14.20
C MET A 203 -12.49 1.11 -15.33
N LYS A 204 -12.58 0.22 -16.33
CA LYS A 204 -11.70 0.26 -17.50
C LYS A 204 -12.01 1.45 -18.41
N LYS A 205 -13.29 1.76 -18.64
CA LYS A 205 -13.72 2.97 -19.37
C LYS A 205 -13.23 4.25 -18.68
N LEU A 206 -13.39 4.35 -17.37
CA LEU A 206 -12.87 5.49 -16.60
C LEU A 206 -11.34 5.60 -16.73
N SER A 207 -10.62 4.49 -16.66
CA SER A 207 -9.18 4.48 -16.87
C SER A 207 -8.76 4.90 -18.28
N LEU A 208 -9.58 4.64 -19.30
CA LEU A 208 -9.34 5.11 -20.67
C LEU A 208 -9.58 6.62 -20.79
N VAL A 209 -10.67 7.13 -20.21
CA VAL A 209 -10.94 8.59 -20.16
C VAL A 209 -9.82 9.32 -19.42
N GLN A 210 -9.30 8.73 -18.34
CA GLN A 210 -8.18 9.29 -17.60
C GLN A 210 -6.91 9.40 -18.47
N ASP A 211 -6.53 8.33 -19.18
CA ASP A 211 -5.37 8.33 -20.07
C ASP A 211 -5.54 9.31 -21.23
N LEU A 212 -6.75 9.45 -21.77
CA LEU A 212 -7.04 10.45 -22.81
C LEU A 212 -6.87 11.88 -22.27
N ALA A 213 -7.34 12.15 -21.06
CA ALA A 213 -7.17 13.45 -20.42
C ALA A 213 -5.70 13.74 -20.10
N ASP A 214 -4.95 12.76 -19.59
CA ASP A 214 -3.52 12.92 -19.34
C ASP A 214 -2.72 13.04 -20.65
N GLY A 215 -3.07 12.26 -21.68
CA GLY A 215 -2.53 12.36 -23.05
C GLY A 215 -2.76 13.73 -23.68
N PHE A 216 -3.95 14.32 -23.47
CA PHE A 216 -4.24 15.68 -23.92
C PHE A 216 -3.34 16.72 -23.24
N MET A 217 -3.08 16.58 -21.94
CA MET A 217 -2.22 17.50 -21.20
C MET A 217 -0.74 17.36 -21.59
N THR A 218 -0.26 16.15 -21.80
CA THR A 218 1.12 15.92 -22.26
C THR A 218 1.33 16.42 -23.68
N LEU A 219 0.32 16.32 -24.55
CA LEU A 219 0.35 16.91 -25.87
C LEU A 219 0.46 18.44 -25.80
N ASP A 220 -0.29 19.10 -24.90
CA ASP A 220 -0.16 20.54 -24.66
C ASP A 220 1.24 20.94 -24.18
N ASP A 221 1.83 20.14 -23.28
CA ASP A 221 3.21 20.33 -22.80
C ASP A 221 4.25 20.17 -23.95
N ILE A 222 4.04 19.25 -24.91
CA ILE A 222 4.90 19.08 -26.10
C ILE A 222 4.76 20.27 -27.06
N MET A 223 3.54 20.80 -27.21
CA MET A 223 3.23 21.91 -28.11
C MET A 223 3.61 23.29 -27.54
N ASP A 224 4.24 23.34 -26.36
CA ASP A 224 4.61 24.58 -25.65
C ASP A 224 3.40 25.55 -25.51
N GLY A 225 2.17 25.03 -25.41
CA GLY A 225 0.95 25.84 -25.31
C GLY A 225 0.56 26.65 -26.57
N LYS A 226 1.15 26.34 -27.73
CA LYS A 226 0.87 27.03 -29.00
C LYS A 226 -0.24 26.39 -29.84
N GLY A 227 -0.91 25.37 -29.30
CA GLY A 227 -1.97 24.64 -30.01
C GLY A 227 -3.30 25.40 -30.02
N PRO A 228 -4.18 25.11 -31.00
CA PRO A 228 -5.52 25.70 -31.08
C PRO A 228 -6.42 25.38 -29.87
N PHE A 229 -6.01 24.41 -29.04
CA PHE A 229 -6.74 23.93 -27.86
C PHE A 229 -6.06 24.25 -26.52
N SER A 230 -4.97 25.01 -26.51
CA SER A 230 -4.16 25.36 -25.33
C SER A 230 -4.81 26.39 -24.40
N ARG A 231 -6.15 26.34 -24.23
CA ARG A 231 -6.86 27.20 -23.28
C ARG A 231 -6.53 26.71 -21.86
N PRO A 232 -5.97 27.57 -20.98
CA PRO A 232 -5.58 27.17 -19.62
C PRO A 232 -6.70 26.49 -18.82
N LEU A 233 -7.95 26.89 -19.05
CA LEU A 233 -9.12 26.28 -18.41
C LEU A 233 -9.37 24.84 -18.87
N LEU A 234 -9.22 24.54 -20.16
CA LEU A 234 -9.45 23.19 -20.70
C LEU A 234 -8.40 22.21 -20.18
N VAL A 235 -7.13 22.60 -20.23
CA VAL A 235 -6.00 21.78 -19.72
C VAL A 235 -6.15 21.56 -18.20
N SER A 236 -6.59 22.60 -17.46
CA SER A 236 -6.78 22.49 -16.01
C SER A 236 -7.97 21.60 -15.65
N SER A 237 -9.07 21.69 -16.40
CA SER A 237 -10.25 20.84 -16.23
C SER A 237 -9.94 19.38 -16.58
N ALA A 238 -9.19 19.12 -17.65
CA ALA A 238 -8.72 17.78 -17.99
C ALA A 238 -7.84 17.20 -16.87
N GLY A 239 -6.92 17.99 -16.32
CA GLY A 239 -6.08 17.60 -15.20
C GLY A 239 -6.84 17.30 -13.92
N LEU A 240 -7.89 18.08 -13.63
CA LEU A 240 -8.77 17.84 -12.49
C LEU A 240 -9.60 16.56 -12.69
N LEU A 241 -10.18 16.37 -13.88
CA LEU A 241 -10.95 15.17 -14.23
C LEU A 241 -10.09 13.90 -14.08
N SER A 242 -8.88 13.89 -14.64
CA SER A 242 -7.94 12.78 -14.48
C SER A 242 -7.62 12.52 -12.99
N ALA A 243 -7.41 13.58 -12.20
CA ALA A 243 -7.11 13.46 -10.78
C ALA A 243 -8.26 12.85 -9.98
N LEU A 244 -9.50 13.28 -10.26
CA LEU A 244 -10.71 12.75 -9.62
C LEU A 244 -10.94 11.29 -9.98
N ILE A 245 -10.82 10.93 -11.26
CA ILE A 245 -10.94 9.54 -11.72
C ILE A 245 -9.85 8.67 -11.07
N SER A 246 -8.61 9.15 -11.04
CA SER A 246 -7.50 8.40 -10.44
C SER A 246 -7.69 8.21 -8.93
N THR A 247 -8.27 9.19 -8.23
CA THR A 247 -8.58 9.09 -6.79
C THR A 247 -9.69 8.08 -6.56
N HIS A 248 -10.75 8.13 -7.37
CA HIS A 248 -11.84 7.14 -7.34
C HIS A 248 -11.33 5.72 -7.61
N LYS A 249 -10.44 5.53 -8.60
CA LYS A 249 -9.86 4.22 -8.92
C LYS A 249 -9.08 3.64 -7.74
N ASN A 250 -8.23 4.45 -7.11
CA ASN A 250 -7.47 4.03 -5.93
C ASN A 250 -8.41 3.75 -4.75
N TRP A 251 -9.50 4.51 -4.61
CA TRP A 251 -10.53 4.34 -3.58
C TRP A 251 -11.33 3.03 -3.75
N SER A 252 -11.76 2.69 -4.97
CA SER A 252 -12.54 1.47 -5.22
C SER A 252 -11.72 0.18 -5.08
N GLN A 253 -10.44 0.19 -5.48
CA GLN A 253 -9.56 -0.98 -5.30
C GLN A 253 -9.39 -1.35 -3.81
N THR A 254 -9.39 -0.36 -2.92
CA THR A 254 -9.35 -0.57 -1.47
C THR A 254 -10.61 -1.20 -0.87
N PHE A 255 -11.78 -1.10 -1.53
CA PHE A 255 -13.01 -1.76 -1.05
C PHE A 255 -13.08 -3.25 -1.43
N THR A 256 -12.36 -3.68 -2.48
CA THR A 256 -12.41 -5.06 -2.98
C THR A 256 -11.38 -6.00 -2.34
N ALA A 257 -10.41 -5.46 -1.60
CA ALA A 257 -9.30 -6.21 -1.03
C ALA A 257 -9.50 -6.55 0.46
N GLU A 258 -10.69 -7.02 0.86
CA GLU A 258 -10.88 -7.68 2.15
C GLU A 258 -12.21 -8.45 2.14
N ASN A 259 -12.14 -9.75 1.82
CA ASN A 259 -13.21 -10.66 2.18
C ASN A 259 -13.26 -10.72 3.72
N GLY A 260 -14.33 -10.18 4.31
CA GLY A 260 -14.99 -10.87 5.42
C GLY A 260 -14.91 -10.29 6.82
N ASP A 261 -14.48 -9.05 7.06
CA ASP A 261 -14.69 -8.39 8.36
C ASP A 261 -14.99 -6.89 8.15
N THR A 262 -15.82 -6.32 9.03
CA THR A 262 -16.49 -5.00 8.96
C THR A 262 -15.72 -3.86 8.25
N PRO A 263 -16.39 -3.04 7.40
CA PRO A 263 -15.73 -2.03 6.58
C PRO A 263 -15.33 -0.81 7.42
N ILE A 264 -14.07 -0.75 7.83
CA ILE A 264 -13.43 0.53 8.17
C ILE A 264 -12.83 1.06 6.86
N PRO A 265 -13.25 2.22 6.34
CA PRO A 265 -12.76 2.73 5.07
C PRO A 265 -11.25 2.93 5.11
N TYR A 266 -10.53 2.33 4.16
CA TYR A 266 -9.07 2.32 4.07
C TYR A 266 -8.42 3.72 3.98
N ILE A 267 -9.20 4.80 3.80
CA ILE A 267 -8.71 6.18 4.02
C ILE A 267 -8.22 6.36 5.45
N LEU A 268 -8.86 5.75 6.45
CA LEU A 268 -8.34 5.74 7.82
C LEU A 268 -7.06 4.91 7.96
N TYR A 269 -6.78 3.98 7.04
CA TYR A 269 -5.54 3.20 7.04
C TYR A 269 -4.40 3.89 6.27
N LEU A 270 -4.72 4.74 5.28
CA LEU A 270 -3.76 5.48 4.45
C LEU A 270 -3.44 6.88 5.00
N LEU A 271 -4.36 7.55 5.71
CA LEU A 271 -4.08 8.83 6.39
C LEU A 271 -3.23 8.67 7.66
N PHE A 272 -3.14 7.46 8.19
CA PHE A 272 -2.49 7.17 9.46
C PHE A 272 -1.31 6.20 9.23
N PRO A 273 -0.14 6.68 8.75
CA PRO A 273 1.03 5.84 8.46
C PRO A 273 1.57 5.12 9.70
N PHE A 274 1.23 5.62 10.89
CA PHE A 274 1.55 4.98 12.15
C PHE A 274 0.40 4.06 12.57
N LYS A 275 0.71 2.82 12.95
CA LYS A 275 -0.28 1.88 13.52
C LYS A 275 -0.37 1.97 15.04
N ARG A 276 0.66 2.53 15.66
CA ARG A 276 0.86 2.56 17.11
C ARG A 276 0.94 4.01 17.54
N TYR A 277 -0.18 4.53 18.01
CA TYR A 277 -0.26 5.87 18.56
C TYR A 277 -0.03 5.84 20.06
N VAL A 278 0.49 6.97 20.58
CA VAL A 278 0.45 7.26 22.00
C VAL A 278 -0.98 7.65 22.34
N GLU A 279 -1.68 6.74 23.00
CA GLU A 279 -3.08 6.93 23.39
C GLU A 279 -3.36 6.19 24.69
N ILE A 280 -4.42 6.61 25.37
CA ILE A 280 -4.85 6.00 26.62
C ILE A 280 -5.27 4.55 26.36
N GLY A 281 -4.83 3.64 27.23
CA GLY A 281 -5.07 2.20 27.09
C GLY A 281 -4.11 1.46 26.16
N ARG A 282 -3.14 2.15 25.55
CA ARG A 282 -2.10 1.49 24.75
C ARG A 282 -1.14 0.74 25.66
N VAL A 283 -0.89 -0.54 25.36
CA VAL A 283 0.10 -1.36 26.07
C VAL A 283 1.48 -1.09 25.48
N ALA A 284 2.47 -0.88 26.35
CA ALA A 284 3.86 -0.63 26.00
C ALA A 284 4.81 -1.57 26.77
N LEU A 285 5.96 -1.86 26.17
CA LEU A 285 7.06 -2.56 26.81
C LEU A 285 8.11 -1.55 27.27
N VAL A 286 8.60 -1.68 28.51
CA VAL A 286 9.70 -0.87 29.03
C VAL A 286 11.03 -1.37 28.47
N ASN A 287 11.77 -0.50 27.77
CA ASN A 287 13.05 -0.82 27.13
C ASN A 287 14.28 -0.47 27.98
N TYR A 288 14.14 0.30 29.06
CA TYR A 288 15.27 0.76 29.85
C TYR A 288 14.87 1.15 31.28
N GLY A 289 15.76 0.92 32.24
CA GLY A 289 15.58 1.25 33.66
C GLY A 289 15.29 0.02 34.54
N ASN A 290 14.92 0.27 35.80
CA ASN A 290 14.69 -0.78 36.80
C ASN A 290 13.53 -1.71 36.42
N ASP A 291 12.55 -1.21 35.66
CA ASP A 291 11.39 -1.96 35.18
C ASP A 291 11.58 -2.59 33.79
N TYR A 292 12.84 -2.78 33.35
CA TYR A 292 13.16 -3.33 32.04
C TYR A 292 12.41 -4.64 31.74
N GLY A 293 11.77 -4.69 30.56
CA GLY A 293 11.06 -5.87 30.08
C GLY A 293 9.69 -6.11 30.71
N LYS A 294 9.19 -5.20 31.55
CA LYS A 294 7.81 -5.21 32.05
C LYS A 294 6.84 -4.59 31.03
N LEU A 295 5.62 -5.12 31.01
CA LEU A 295 4.51 -4.54 30.26
C LEU A 295 3.79 -3.52 31.12
N VAL A 296 3.51 -2.37 30.53
CA VAL A 296 2.81 -1.26 31.18
C VAL A 296 1.70 -0.74 30.28
N VAL A 297 0.67 -0.16 30.88
CA VAL A 297 -0.43 0.50 30.16
C VAL A 297 -0.31 2.00 30.32
N ILE A 298 -0.47 2.75 29.22
CA ILE A 298 -0.55 4.21 29.26
C ILE A 298 -1.92 4.61 29.79
N VAL A 299 -1.94 5.23 30.96
CA VAL A 299 -3.15 5.63 31.67
C VAL A 299 -3.50 7.10 31.42
N ASP A 300 -2.47 7.94 31.27
CA ASP A 300 -2.60 9.34 30.89
C ASP A 300 -1.39 9.82 30.10
N VAL A 301 -1.58 10.84 29.28
CA VAL A 301 -0.51 11.54 28.55
C VAL A 301 -0.29 12.88 29.24
N ILE A 302 0.88 13.04 29.86
CA ILE A 302 1.19 14.24 30.65
C ILE A 302 1.69 15.35 29.73
N ASP A 303 2.66 15.03 28.89
CA ASP A 303 3.23 15.94 27.90
C ASP A 303 3.74 15.15 26.68
N GLN A 304 4.41 15.84 25.75
CA GLN A 304 4.92 15.24 24.51
C GLN A 304 6.00 14.15 24.75
N ASN A 305 6.67 14.16 25.90
CA ASN A 305 7.77 13.26 26.23
C ASN A 305 7.40 12.25 27.33
N ARG A 306 6.34 12.46 28.11
CA ARG A 306 6.05 11.68 29.32
C ARG A 306 4.60 11.21 29.34
N ALA A 307 4.43 9.95 29.72
CA ALA A 307 3.15 9.34 30.05
C ALA A 307 3.09 8.94 31.52
N LEU A 308 1.87 8.90 32.06
CA LEU A 308 1.55 8.21 33.28
C LEU A 308 1.29 6.75 32.95
N VAL A 309 2.10 5.84 33.50
CA VAL A 309 1.99 4.41 33.24
C VAL A 309 1.61 3.65 34.50
N ASP A 310 0.89 2.55 34.31
CA ASP A 310 0.43 1.67 35.39
C ASP A 310 0.54 0.21 34.96
N ALA A 311 0.73 -0.67 35.94
CA ALA A 311 0.83 -2.11 35.75
C ALA A 311 0.41 -2.84 37.05
N PRO A 312 0.02 -4.12 36.97
CA PRO A 312 -0.39 -4.90 38.15
C PRO A 312 0.65 -4.87 39.27
N ASP A 313 1.90 -5.15 38.91
CA ASP A 313 3.02 -5.33 39.83
C ASP A 313 3.83 -4.05 40.07
N MET A 314 3.32 -2.89 39.62
CA MET A 314 4.03 -1.62 39.69
C MET A 314 3.17 -0.55 40.36
N VAL A 315 3.81 0.38 41.05
CA VAL A 315 3.14 1.61 41.49
C VAL A 315 3.04 2.54 40.29
N ARG A 316 1.88 3.18 40.13
CA ARG A 316 1.65 4.16 39.07
C ARG A 316 2.75 5.23 39.09
N SER A 317 3.45 5.37 37.97
CA SER A 317 4.62 6.23 37.87
C SER A 317 4.68 6.94 36.52
N GLN A 318 5.40 8.05 36.48
CA GLN A 318 5.64 8.79 35.26
C GLN A 318 6.82 8.16 34.50
N MET A 319 6.65 7.90 33.20
CA MET A 319 7.73 7.39 32.33
C MET A 319 7.84 8.21 31.05
N ASN A 320 9.08 8.36 30.58
CA ASN A 320 9.38 9.04 29.32
C ASN A 320 9.12 8.09 28.14
N PHE A 321 8.51 8.56 27.04
CA PHE A 321 8.21 7.76 25.85
C PHE A 321 9.46 7.14 25.22
N LYS A 322 10.63 7.78 25.35
CA LYS A 322 11.90 7.19 24.87
C LYS A 322 12.25 5.87 25.57
N ARG A 323 11.71 5.60 26.76
CA ARG A 323 11.89 4.34 27.50
C ARG A 323 10.83 3.29 27.17
N LEU A 324 9.82 3.64 26.37
CA LEU A 324 8.68 2.79 26.06
C LEU A 324 8.69 2.40 24.58
N SER A 325 8.46 1.13 24.30
CA SER A 325 8.12 0.66 22.96
C SER A 325 6.63 0.31 22.92
N LEU A 326 5.87 1.02 22.10
CA LEU A 326 4.44 0.76 21.93
C LEU A 326 4.21 -0.60 21.27
N THR A 327 3.18 -1.31 21.72
CA THR A 327 2.73 -2.59 21.16
C THR A 327 1.46 -2.41 20.33
N ASP A 328 1.09 -3.43 19.56
CA ASP A 328 -0.16 -3.43 18.79
C ASP A 328 -1.41 -3.62 19.68
N ILE A 329 -1.23 -4.01 20.94
CA ILE A 329 -2.32 -4.28 21.88
C ILE A 329 -2.83 -2.95 22.48
N LYS A 330 -4.14 -2.74 22.39
CA LYS A 330 -4.86 -1.63 23.04
C LYS A 330 -5.97 -2.21 23.91
N ILE A 331 -6.13 -1.65 25.09
CA ILE A 331 -7.29 -1.86 25.95
C ILE A 331 -8.13 -0.58 25.97
N ASP A 332 -9.45 -0.72 26.06
CA ASP A 332 -10.33 0.43 26.20
C ASP A 332 -10.52 0.76 27.67
N ILE A 333 -10.03 1.93 28.09
CA ILE A 333 -10.07 2.40 29.47
C ILE A 333 -10.35 3.89 29.51
N LYS A 334 -11.01 4.34 30.57
CA LYS A 334 -11.15 5.77 30.86
C LYS A 334 -9.80 6.37 31.28
N ARG A 335 -9.63 7.68 31.07
CA ARG A 335 -8.46 8.45 31.54
C ARG A 335 -8.33 8.31 33.06
N VAL A 336 -7.15 7.92 33.54
CA VAL A 336 -6.84 7.74 34.98
C VAL A 336 -7.86 6.81 35.69
N PRO A 337 -7.95 5.52 35.32
CA PRO A 337 -8.84 4.59 36.00
C PRO A 337 -8.30 4.24 37.40
N LYS A 338 -9.14 3.68 38.28
CA LYS A 338 -8.63 3.10 39.53
C LYS A 338 -7.86 1.81 39.22
N LYS A 339 -6.90 1.45 40.07
CA LYS A 339 -6.04 0.26 39.83
C LYS A 339 -6.87 -1.03 39.68
N LYS A 340 -7.95 -1.17 40.46
CA LYS A 340 -8.89 -2.29 40.35
C LYS A 340 -9.52 -2.39 38.96
N ASP A 341 -9.99 -1.27 38.42
CA ASP A 341 -10.67 -1.21 37.11
C ASP A 341 -9.68 -1.51 35.98
N LEU A 342 -8.43 -1.05 36.11
CA LEU A 342 -7.37 -1.37 35.15
C LEU A 342 -7.07 -2.87 35.09
N LEU A 343 -6.99 -3.54 36.25
CA LEU A 343 -6.76 -4.98 36.33
C LEU A 343 -7.89 -5.76 35.65
N GLN A 344 -9.14 -5.39 35.95
CA GLN A 344 -10.31 -5.98 35.31
C GLN A 344 -10.29 -5.78 33.79
N ALA A 345 -9.93 -4.59 33.30
CA ALA A 345 -9.81 -4.32 31.87
C ALA A 345 -8.66 -5.11 31.20
N MET A 346 -7.53 -5.27 31.89
CA MET A 346 -6.40 -6.06 31.39
C MET A 346 -6.72 -7.56 31.29
N GLU A 347 -7.47 -8.09 32.26
CA GLU A 347 -7.96 -9.47 32.27
C GLU A 347 -9.03 -9.68 31.19
N ALA A 348 -10.04 -8.80 31.13
CA ALA A 348 -11.10 -8.87 30.11
C ALA A 348 -10.55 -8.79 28.67
N ALA A 349 -9.45 -8.05 28.47
CA ALA A 349 -8.81 -7.94 27.17
C ALA A 349 -7.76 -9.04 26.88
N ASP A 350 -7.52 -9.97 27.81
CA ASP A 350 -6.56 -11.07 27.68
C ASP A 350 -5.15 -10.59 27.26
N VAL A 351 -4.70 -9.45 27.79
CA VAL A 351 -3.47 -8.77 27.36
C VAL A 351 -2.26 -9.70 27.44
N LYS A 352 -2.13 -10.47 28.52
CA LYS A 352 -1.01 -11.39 28.74
C LYS A 352 -0.98 -12.50 27.69
N LYS A 353 -2.12 -13.13 27.40
CA LYS A 353 -2.24 -14.19 26.40
C LYS A 353 -1.97 -13.65 24.99
N LYS A 354 -2.49 -12.46 24.65
CA LYS A 354 -2.22 -11.79 23.38
C LYS A 354 -0.73 -11.46 23.23
N TRP A 355 -0.08 -10.98 24.30
CA TRP A 355 1.35 -10.72 24.31
C TRP A 355 2.19 -11.98 24.13
N GLU A 356 1.92 -13.03 24.89
CA GLU A 356 2.65 -14.30 24.81
C GLU A 356 2.48 -14.98 23.44
N ASN A 357 1.35 -14.77 22.76
CA ASN A 357 1.11 -15.24 21.40
C ASN A 357 1.73 -14.35 20.32
N SER A 358 2.04 -13.09 20.62
CA SER A 358 2.69 -12.19 19.69
C SER A 358 4.08 -12.70 19.31
N SER A 359 4.51 -12.45 18.06
CA SER A 359 5.85 -12.83 17.60
C SER A 359 6.96 -12.25 18.47
N TRP A 360 6.75 -11.03 18.95
CA TRP A 360 7.69 -10.32 19.81
C TRP A 360 7.73 -10.89 21.24
N GLY A 361 6.57 -11.13 21.86
CA GLY A 361 6.49 -11.79 23.17
C GLY A 361 7.11 -13.18 23.15
N ARG A 362 6.81 -14.00 22.12
CA ARG A 362 7.45 -15.31 21.92
C ARG A 362 8.97 -15.20 21.82
N LYS A 363 9.49 -14.22 21.10
CA LYS A 363 10.94 -13.98 20.97
C LYS A 363 11.58 -13.70 22.32
N LEU A 364 10.98 -12.83 23.15
CA LEU A 364 11.47 -12.51 24.49
C LEU A 364 11.40 -13.71 25.44
N ILE A 365 10.33 -14.50 25.39
CA ILE A 365 10.21 -15.74 26.18
C ILE A 365 11.31 -16.73 25.80
N VAL A 366 11.56 -16.92 24.50
CA VAL A 366 12.65 -17.79 24.02
C VAL A 366 14.01 -17.27 24.49
N GLN A 367 14.23 -15.96 24.47
CA GLN A 367 15.48 -15.36 24.96
C GLN A 367 15.68 -15.60 26.47
N LYS A 368 14.63 -15.38 27.28
CA LYS A 368 14.66 -15.67 28.73
C LYS A 368 14.92 -17.14 29.00
N ARG A 369 14.22 -18.05 28.31
CA ARG A 369 14.44 -19.50 28.42
C ARG A 369 15.87 -19.88 28.07
N ARG A 370 16.43 -19.33 26.97
CA ARG A 370 17.82 -19.60 26.55
C ARG A 370 18.85 -19.14 27.58
N ALA A 371 18.63 -17.98 28.20
CA ALA A 371 19.51 -17.48 29.26
C ALA A 371 19.49 -18.39 30.50
N ALA A 372 18.33 -18.96 30.83
CA ALA A 372 18.14 -19.87 31.96
C ALA A 372 18.63 -21.31 31.71
N LEU A 373 19.10 -21.66 30.51
CA LEU A 373 19.55 -23.01 30.22
C LEU A 373 20.89 -23.31 30.88
N ASN A 374 20.91 -24.42 31.62
CA ASN A 374 22.13 -25.03 32.12
C ASN A 374 22.94 -25.67 30.96
N ASP A 375 24.22 -25.93 31.18
CA ASP A 375 25.14 -26.46 30.17
C ASP A 375 24.65 -27.78 29.56
N PHE A 376 24.16 -28.69 30.40
CA PHE A 376 23.57 -29.96 29.94
C PHE A 376 22.36 -29.76 29.02
N ASP A 377 21.51 -28.76 29.27
CA ASP A 377 20.36 -28.48 28.39
C ASP A 377 20.79 -27.82 27.09
N ARG A 378 21.87 -27.04 27.10
CA ARG A 378 22.50 -26.51 25.87
C ARG A 378 23.03 -27.66 25.01
N PHE A 379 23.64 -28.68 25.63
CA PHE A 379 24.09 -29.89 24.94
C PHE A 379 22.91 -30.65 24.31
N LYS A 380 21.80 -30.87 25.03
CA LYS A 380 20.58 -31.48 24.46
C LYS A 380 20.03 -30.67 23.27
N LEU A 381 19.99 -29.34 23.38
CA LEU A 381 19.56 -28.47 22.28
C LEU A 381 20.50 -28.54 21.07
N MET A 382 21.80 -28.71 21.29
CA MET A 382 22.77 -28.92 20.21
C MET A 382 22.48 -30.22 19.46
N LEU A 383 22.33 -31.34 20.17
CA LEU A 383 22.06 -32.64 19.55
C LEU A 383 20.74 -32.65 18.77
N THR A 384 19.68 -32.06 19.33
CA THR A 384 18.38 -31.96 18.64
C THR A 384 18.45 -31.08 17.38
N LYS A 385 19.23 -29.99 17.39
CA LYS A 385 19.49 -29.18 16.20
C LYS A 385 20.24 -29.96 15.12
N ILE A 386 21.26 -30.74 15.48
CA ILE A 386 22.01 -31.59 14.54
C ILE A 386 21.08 -32.62 13.89
N LYS A 387 20.27 -33.33 14.70
CA LYS A 387 19.28 -34.29 14.20
C LYS A 387 18.29 -33.63 13.24
N ARG A 388 17.72 -32.49 13.62
CA ARG A 388 16.80 -31.72 12.76
C ARG A 388 17.46 -31.30 11.44
N ALA A 389 18.70 -30.80 11.50
CA ALA A 389 19.43 -30.37 10.31
C ALA A 389 19.75 -31.54 9.36
N ALA A 390 20.02 -32.73 9.90
CA ALA A 390 20.19 -33.95 9.11
C ALA A 390 18.90 -34.32 8.36
N THR A 391 17.75 -34.36 9.05
CA THR A 391 16.45 -34.65 8.43
C THR A 391 16.09 -33.62 7.35
N VAL A 392 16.30 -32.33 7.62
CA VAL A 392 16.05 -31.28 6.63
C VAL A 392 16.92 -31.45 5.38
N ARG A 393 18.20 -31.82 5.55
CA ARG A 393 19.10 -32.07 4.41
C ARG A 393 18.65 -33.28 3.57
N GLN A 394 18.18 -34.36 4.21
CA GLN A 394 17.64 -35.52 3.52
C GLN A 394 16.41 -35.17 2.68
N GLU A 395 15.44 -34.45 3.26
CA GLU A 395 14.24 -34.02 2.53
C GLU A 395 14.57 -33.06 1.38
N LEU A 396 15.51 -32.13 1.57
CA LEU A 396 15.97 -31.26 0.49
C LEU A 396 16.66 -32.03 -0.63
N ALA A 397 17.43 -33.08 -0.31
CA ALA A 397 18.06 -33.93 -1.32
C ALA A 397 17.01 -34.70 -2.14
N LYS A 398 15.95 -35.21 -1.50
CA LYS A 398 14.82 -35.85 -2.20
C LYS A 398 14.14 -34.89 -3.17
N LEU A 399 13.81 -33.67 -2.71
CA LEU A 399 13.18 -32.65 -3.55
C LEU A 399 14.04 -32.23 -4.74
N LYS A 400 15.36 -32.13 -4.54
CA LYS A 400 16.30 -31.87 -5.65
C LYS A 400 16.35 -33.02 -6.65
N LYS A 401 16.34 -34.26 -6.16
CA LYS A 401 16.35 -35.47 -6.98
C LYS A 401 15.04 -35.67 -7.75
N SER A 402 13.90 -35.20 -7.23
CA SER A 402 12.62 -35.24 -7.94
C SER A 402 12.42 -34.09 -8.94
N ALA A 403 13.18 -33.01 -8.79
CA ALA A 403 13.12 -31.85 -9.68
C ALA A 403 14.17 -31.91 -10.81
N SER A 404 15.21 -32.72 -10.63
CA SER A 404 16.10 -33.20 -11.69
C SER A 404 15.53 -34.46 -12.31
#